data_AF-A0A933SLL6-F1
#
_entry.id   AF-A0A933SLL6-F1
#
_cell.length_a   1.000
_cell.length_b   1.000
_cell.length_c   1.000
_cell.angle_alpha   90.00
_cell.angle_beta   90.00
_cell.angle_gamma   90.00
#
_symmetry.space_group_name_H-M   'P 1'
#
loop_
_entity.id
_entity.type
_entity.pdbx_description
1 polymer ?
#
loop_
_entity_poly.entity_id
_entity_poly.type
_entity_poly.pdbx_seq_one_letter_code
_entity_poly.pdbx_strand_id
1 'polypeptide(L)'
;MEDVQRFKIISAWMVARNDGKFYGQLVVYRFPKQKLVYGPAQIVNRINQEAEISRQISLWDQKGSEVIRGSLLVIPIEEALIYIQPIYLRAEGGKIPELKRVIVAYENRIAMEETLDSALASVFGGRVAQDKVQAGVVQKEPERGQNVFQQARDHYNRALEAQRRGDWALYGEEIRKLGDLL
;
A
#
# COMPACT_ATOMS: atom_id res chain seq x y z
N MET A 1 -8.35 -26.02 -24.58
CA MET A 1 -7.74 -25.77 -23.26
C MET A 1 -7.45 -24.28 -23.16
N GLU A 2 -8.45 -23.46 -22.81
CA GLU A 2 -8.27 -21.99 -22.84
C GLU A 2 -9.02 -21.23 -21.72
N ASP A 3 -9.67 -21.93 -20.78
CA ASP A 3 -10.57 -21.30 -19.80
C ASP A 3 -10.06 -21.26 -18.35
N VAL A 4 -8.81 -21.64 -18.10
CA VAL A 4 -8.26 -21.70 -16.73
C VAL A 4 -7.53 -20.41 -16.30
N GLN A 5 -7.31 -19.44 -17.20
CA GLN A 5 -6.57 -18.21 -16.88
C GLN A 5 -7.45 -17.00 -16.50
N ARG A 6 -8.78 -17.08 -16.63
CA ARG A 6 -9.69 -15.93 -16.37
C ARG A 6 -9.95 -15.62 -14.88
N PHE A 7 -9.53 -16.48 -13.96
CA PHE A 7 -9.84 -16.35 -12.52
C PHE A 7 -8.80 -15.56 -11.69
N LYS A 8 -7.87 -14.84 -12.32
CA LYS A 8 -6.72 -14.23 -11.60
C LYS A 8 -6.83 -12.73 -11.30
N ILE A 9 -7.92 -12.03 -11.64
CA ILE A 9 -8.00 -10.58 -11.37
C ILE A 9 -9.37 -10.26 -10.73
N ILE A 10 -9.36 -9.51 -9.62
CA ILE A 10 -10.60 -9.03 -8.98
C ILE A 10 -11.15 -7.87 -9.81
N SER A 11 -12.34 -8.03 -10.37
CA SER A 11 -13.04 -6.99 -11.14
C SER A 11 -14.03 -6.19 -10.29
N ALA A 12 -14.56 -6.79 -9.22
CA ALA A 12 -15.44 -6.14 -8.26
C ALA A 12 -15.39 -6.83 -6.90
N TRP A 13 -15.72 -6.10 -5.85
CA TRP A 13 -15.88 -6.58 -4.47
C TRP A 13 -17.22 -6.10 -3.91
N MET A 14 -18.00 -7.01 -3.34
CA MET A 14 -19.32 -6.72 -2.80
C MET A 14 -19.31 -6.90 -1.29
N VAL A 15 -19.91 -5.96 -0.57
CA VAL A 15 -20.12 -6.04 0.88
C VAL A 15 -21.53 -5.73 1.28
N ALA A 16 -21.95 -6.36 2.38
CA ALA A 16 -23.17 -6.03 3.10
C ALA A 16 -22.81 -5.19 4.33
N ARG A 17 -23.44 -4.03 4.46
CA ARG A 17 -23.27 -3.14 5.59
C ARG A 17 -24.02 -3.65 6.81
N ASN A 18 -23.43 -3.47 7.99
CA ASN A 18 -24.02 -3.81 9.29
C ASN A 18 -24.18 -2.56 10.19
N ASP A 19 -23.79 -1.37 9.71
CA ASP A 19 -23.69 -0.17 10.53
C ASP A 19 -25.02 0.64 10.57
N GLY A 20 -25.74 0.48 11.68
CA GLY A 20 -26.89 1.32 12.06
C GLY A 20 -27.92 1.50 10.94
N LYS A 21 -28.10 2.74 10.49
CA LYS A 21 -29.10 3.11 9.45
C LYS A 21 -28.84 2.48 8.08
N PHE A 22 -27.67 1.91 7.85
CA PHE A 22 -27.29 1.30 6.59
C PHE A 22 -27.26 -0.23 6.64
N TYR A 23 -27.74 -0.83 7.74
CA TYR A 23 -27.81 -2.27 7.91
C TYR A 23 -28.52 -2.95 6.72
N GLY A 24 -27.90 -4.01 6.19
CA GLY A 24 -28.42 -4.80 5.07
C GLY A 24 -28.19 -4.20 3.69
N GLN A 25 -27.60 -3.01 3.58
CA GLN A 25 -27.29 -2.42 2.28
C GLN A 25 -26.10 -3.11 1.61
N LEU A 26 -26.27 -3.47 0.35
CA LEU A 26 -25.21 -4.02 -0.49
C LEU A 26 -24.47 -2.90 -1.21
N VAL A 27 -23.15 -2.88 -1.09
CA VAL A 27 -22.26 -1.96 -1.81
C VAL A 27 -21.34 -2.78 -2.70
N VAL A 28 -21.23 -2.38 -3.97
CA VAL A 28 -20.33 -3.02 -4.94
C VAL A 28 -19.26 -2.03 -5.34
N TYR A 29 -18.01 -2.33 -5.00
CA TYR A 29 -16.82 -1.62 -5.44
C TYR A 29 -16.37 -2.23 -6.76
N ARG A 30 -16.28 -1.43 -7.82
CA ARG A 30 -15.78 -1.86 -9.13
C ARG A 30 -14.36 -1.32 -9.29
N PHE A 31 -13.42 -2.20 -9.60
CA PHE A 31 -12.03 -1.80 -9.80
C PHE A 31 -11.79 -1.38 -11.25
N PRO A 32 -10.97 -0.34 -11.51
CA PRO A 32 -10.65 0.08 -12.86
C PRO A 32 -9.88 -1.04 -13.59
N LYS A 33 -10.26 -1.31 -14.84
CA LYS A 33 -9.67 -2.39 -15.66
C LYS A 33 -8.18 -2.21 -15.96
N GLN A 34 -7.63 -1.02 -15.69
CA GLN A 34 -6.25 -0.64 -15.99
C GLN A 34 -5.28 -0.97 -14.83
N LYS A 35 -5.78 -1.27 -13.62
CA LYS A 35 -4.94 -1.59 -12.45
C LYS A 35 -4.99 -3.09 -12.18
N LEU A 36 -3.82 -3.74 -12.10
CA LEU A 36 -3.71 -5.15 -11.73
C LEU A 36 -4.02 -5.31 -10.24
N VAL A 37 -5.18 -5.89 -9.92
CA VAL A 37 -5.59 -6.20 -8.55
C VAL A 37 -5.48 -7.70 -8.31
N TYR A 38 -4.51 -8.10 -7.46
CA TYR A 38 -4.29 -9.50 -7.12
C TYR A 38 -5.50 -10.09 -6.39
N GLY A 39 -5.79 -11.38 -6.61
CA GLY A 39 -6.80 -12.11 -5.84
C GLY A 39 -6.29 -12.58 -4.47
N PRO A 40 -7.17 -12.95 -3.52
CA PRO A 40 -6.77 -13.44 -2.19
C PRO A 40 -5.80 -14.63 -2.26
N ALA A 41 -6.09 -15.62 -3.12
CA ALA A 41 -5.23 -16.80 -3.29
C ALA A 41 -3.82 -16.44 -3.81
N GLN A 42 -3.71 -15.42 -4.66
CA GLN A 42 -2.41 -14.95 -5.15
C GLN A 42 -1.61 -14.24 -4.07
N ILE A 43 -2.28 -13.46 -3.23
CA ILE A 43 -1.63 -12.81 -2.09
C ILE A 43 -1.14 -13.84 -1.08
N VAL A 44 -1.94 -14.86 -0.74
CA VAL A 44 -1.50 -15.96 0.14
C VAL A 44 -0.25 -16.64 -0.43
N ASN A 45 -0.24 -16.94 -1.73
CA ASN A 45 0.93 -17.55 -2.37
C ASN A 45 2.17 -16.65 -2.31
N ARG A 46 2.02 -15.34 -2.50
CA ARG A 46 3.11 -14.37 -2.39
C ARG A 46 3.63 -14.27 -0.96
N ILE A 47 2.75 -14.24 0.04
CA ILE A 47 3.12 -14.25 1.46
C ILE A 47 3.96 -15.51 1.78
N ASN A 48 3.58 -16.67 1.24
CA ASN A 48 4.31 -17.92 1.43
C ASN A 48 5.70 -17.94 0.75
N GLN A 49 5.86 -17.15 -0.32
CA GLN A 49 7.12 -17.03 -1.05
C GLN A 49 8.08 -16.02 -0.41
N GLU A 50 7.60 -15.17 0.51
CA GLU A 50 8.44 -14.22 1.22
C GLU A 50 9.37 -14.95 2.19
N ALA A 51 10.67 -14.83 1.97
CA ALA A 51 11.67 -15.68 2.61
C ALA A 51 11.70 -15.49 4.13
N GLU A 52 11.64 -14.24 4.60
CA GLU A 52 11.64 -13.93 6.04
C GLU A 52 10.38 -14.44 6.74
N ILE A 53 9.22 -14.29 6.10
CA ILE A 53 7.95 -14.81 6.64
C ILE A 53 7.98 -16.33 6.72
N SER A 54 8.39 -16.99 5.64
CA SER A 54 8.47 -18.45 5.57
C SER A 54 9.44 -19.01 6.61
N ARG A 55 10.62 -18.40 6.75
CA ARG A 55 11.62 -18.75 7.77
C ARG A 55 11.05 -18.60 9.17
N GLN A 56 10.42 -17.46 9.47
CA GLN A 56 9.87 -17.19 10.79
C GLN A 56 8.73 -18.15 11.16
N ILE A 57 7.81 -18.43 10.23
CA ILE A 57 6.72 -19.38 10.45
C ILE A 57 7.29 -20.78 10.71
N SER A 58 8.28 -21.21 9.91
CA SER A 58 8.94 -22.51 10.09
C SER A 58 9.69 -22.63 11.43
N LEU A 59 10.16 -21.51 11.99
CA LEU A 59 10.78 -21.45 13.31
C LEU A 59 9.75 -21.53 14.44
N TRP A 60 8.58 -20.95 14.26
CA TRP A 60 7.50 -20.98 15.24
C TRP A 60 6.69 -22.29 15.21
N ASP A 61 6.64 -22.93 14.05
CA ASP A 61 5.94 -24.19 13.82
C ASP A 61 6.90 -25.36 14.08
N GLN A 62 7.41 -25.42 15.31
CA GLN A 62 8.36 -26.43 15.79
C GLN A 62 7.82 -27.10 17.04
N LYS A 63 8.30 -28.33 17.30
CA LYS A 63 7.92 -29.20 18.42
C LYS A 63 7.56 -28.40 19.69
N GLY A 64 6.30 -28.50 20.12
CA GLY A 64 5.74 -27.78 21.26
C GLY A 64 4.94 -26.52 20.93
N SER A 65 4.96 -26.03 19.69
CA SER A 65 4.24 -24.84 19.23
C SER A 65 3.61 -25.07 17.85
N GLU A 66 2.39 -24.57 17.67
CA GLU A 66 1.61 -24.63 16.44
C GLU A 66 1.34 -23.20 15.95
N VAL A 67 1.62 -22.94 14.67
CA VAL A 67 1.28 -21.67 14.03
C VAL A 67 -0.09 -21.74 13.39
N ILE A 68 -1.00 -20.88 13.84
CA ILE A 68 -2.35 -20.76 13.28
C ILE A 68 -2.42 -19.49 12.43
N ARG A 69 -2.66 -19.68 11.14
CA ARG A 69 -2.88 -18.57 10.20
C ARG A 69 -4.35 -18.19 10.18
N GLY A 70 -4.66 -16.96 10.57
CA GLY A 70 -6.03 -16.46 10.51
C GLY A 70 -6.52 -16.24 9.07
N SER A 71 -7.80 -15.93 8.95
CA SER A 71 -8.42 -15.57 7.69
C SER A 71 -7.78 -14.31 7.09
N LEU A 72 -7.54 -14.34 5.77
CA LEU A 72 -7.07 -13.15 5.04
C LEU A 72 -8.24 -12.17 4.90
N LEU A 73 -8.12 -11.01 5.54
CA LEU A 73 -9.05 -9.91 5.41
C LEU A 73 -8.68 -9.10 4.17
N VAL A 74 -9.68 -8.75 3.36
CA VAL A 74 -9.53 -7.96 2.15
C VAL A 74 -10.32 -6.68 2.34
N ILE A 75 -9.62 -5.56 2.42
CA ILE A 75 -10.19 -4.25 2.73
C ILE A 75 -9.92 -3.31 1.55
N PRO A 76 -10.96 -2.84 0.84
CA PRO A 76 -10.78 -1.79 -0.14
C PRO A 76 -10.62 -0.45 0.53
N ILE A 77 -9.69 0.31 -0.04
CA ILE A 77 -9.54 1.73 0.20
C ILE A 77 -9.52 2.38 -1.17
N GLU A 78 -10.56 3.16 -1.46
CA GLU A 78 -10.76 3.80 -2.77
C GLU A 78 -10.69 2.78 -3.92
N GLU A 79 -9.67 2.88 -4.78
CA GLU A 79 -9.44 2.01 -5.94
C GLU A 79 -8.39 0.92 -5.69
N ALA A 80 -8.04 0.66 -4.43
CA ALA A 80 -7.01 -0.31 -4.05
C ALA A 80 -7.49 -1.28 -2.97
N LEU A 81 -6.77 -2.40 -2.82
CA LEU A 81 -7.03 -3.41 -1.80
C LEU A 81 -5.84 -3.55 -0.85
N ILE A 82 -6.13 -3.54 0.44
CA ILE A 82 -5.22 -3.92 1.51
C ILE A 82 -5.60 -5.32 1.98
N TYR A 83 -4.58 -6.15 2.16
CA TYR A 83 -4.72 -7.51 2.66
C TYR A 83 -4.12 -7.60 4.05
N ILE A 84 -4.84 -8.20 4.99
CA ILE A 84 -4.38 -8.35 6.37
C ILE A 84 -4.56 -9.79 6.80
N GLN A 85 -3.49 -10.43 7.26
CA GLN A 85 -3.54 -11.79 7.80
C GLN A 85 -2.94 -11.83 9.21
N PRO A 86 -3.73 -12.11 10.26
CA PRO A 86 -3.19 -12.32 11.59
C PRO A 86 -2.55 -13.71 11.71
N ILE A 87 -1.45 -13.78 12.43
CA ILE A 87 -0.73 -15.02 12.75
C ILE A 87 -0.77 -15.23 14.26
N TYR A 88 -1.31 -16.37 14.66
CA TYR A 88 -1.42 -16.78 16.05
C TYR A 88 -0.45 -17.92 16.35
N LEU A 89 0.01 -18.00 17.58
CA LEU A 89 0.77 -19.13 18.10
C LEU A 89 0.01 -19.77 19.27
N ARG A 90 0.11 -21.09 19.36
CA ARG A 90 -0.43 -21.86 20.46
C ARG A 90 0.55 -22.96 20.87
N ALA A 91 0.67 -23.23 22.16
CA ALA A 91 1.45 -24.38 22.64
C ALA A 91 0.70 -25.70 22.40
N GLU A 92 1.42 -26.77 22.07
CA GLU A 92 0.87 -28.13 22.00
C GLU A 92 0.25 -28.51 23.36
N GLY A 93 -1.01 -28.98 23.36
CA GLY A 93 -1.74 -29.34 24.58
C GLY A 93 -2.88 -28.39 24.99
N GLY A 94 -3.30 -27.46 24.13
CA GLY A 94 -4.62 -26.82 24.26
C GLY A 94 -4.66 -25.45 24.95
N LYS A 95 -3.59 -24.66 24.87
CA LYS A 95 -3.63 -23.25 25.31
C LYS A 95 -4.44 -22.38 24.33
N ILE A 96 -4.91 -21.22 24.78
CA ILE A 96 -5.59 -20.24 23.93
C ILE A 96 -4.57 -19.70 22.90
N PRO A 97 -4.91 -19.61 21.59
CA PRO A 97 -4.04 -18.98 20.61
C PRO A 97 -3.80 -17.49 20.90
N GLU A 98 -2.55 -17.06 20.83
CA GLU A 98 -2.15 -15.68 21.02
C GLU A 98 -1.72 -15.05 19.69
N LEU A 99 -2.16 -13.82 19.42
CA LEU A 99 -1.69 -13.07 18.26
C LEU A 99 -0.20 -12.77 18.44
N LYS A 100 0.62 -13.15 17.46
CA LYS A 100 2.07 -12.89 17.47
C LYS A 100 2.51 -11.94 16.37
N ARG A 101 1.88 -12.00 15.19
CA ARG A 101 2.18 -11.10 14.09
C ARG A 101 0.94 -10.74 13.28
N VAL A 102 1.05 -9.64 12.56
CA VAL A 102 0.11 -9.23 11.53
C VAL A 102 0.89 -9.08 10.23
N ILE A 103 0.44 -9.78 9.20
CA ILE A 103 0.95 -9.62 7.84
C ILE A 103 0.05 -8.62 7.13
N VAL A 104 0.64 -7.59 6.55
CA VAL A 104 -0.06 -6.64 5.67
C VAL A 104 0.54 -6.72 4.29
N ALA A 105 -0.30 -6.82 3.27
CA ALA A 105 0.11 -6.74 1.88
C ALA A 105 -0.67 -5.66 1.12
N TYR A 106 0.05 -4.92 0.28
CA TYR A 106 -0.50 -3.91 -0.61
C TYR A 106 0.35 -3.86 -1.89
N GLU A 107 -0.31 -4.01 -3.05
CA GLU A 107 0.35 -4.11 -4.36
C GLU A 107 1.48 -5.17 -4.34
N ASN A 108 2.74 -4.75 -4.40
CA ASN A 108 3.93 -5.62 -4.42
C ASN A 108 4.69 -5.62 -3.10
N ARG A 109 4.15 -5.04 -2.03
CA ARG A 109 4.78 -4.96 -0.71
C ARG A 109 4.08 -5.87 0.27
N ILE A 110 4.87 -6.58 1.07
CA ILE A 110 4.41 -7.45 2.14
C ILE A 110 5.28 -7.13 3.35
N ALA A 111 4.65 -6.89 4.50
CA ALA A 111 5.34 -6.72 5.77
C ALA A 111 4.69 -7.63 6.82
N MET A 112 5.49 -8.15 7.73
CA MET A 112 5.03 -8.93 8.88
C MET A 112 5.61 -8.33 10.15
N GLU A 113 4.75 -7.72 10.97
CA GLU A 113 5.15 -6.99 12.17
C GLU A 113 4.34 -7.46 13.39
N GLU A 114 4.72 -7.00 14.58
CA GLU A 114 4.03 -7.38 15.83
C GLU A 114 2.63 -6.77 15.94
N THR A 115 2.46 -5.57 15.37
CA THR A 115 1.21 -4.82 15.41
C THR A 115 0.74 -4.47 14.00
N LEU A 116 -0.57 -4.25 13.85
CA LEU A 116 -1.14 -3.79 12.60
C LEU A 116 -0.57 -2.42 12.20
N ASP A 117 -0.43 -1.49 13.16
CA ASP A 117 0.11 -0.16 12.93
C ASP A 117 1.54 -0.21 12.39
N SER A 118 2.40 -1.03 12.98
CA SER A 118 3.77 -1.26 12.49
C SER A 118 3.76 -1.85 11.09
N ALA A 119 2.91 -2.86 10.81
CA ALA A 119 2.84 -3.48 9.49
C ALA A 119 2.35 -2.50 8.41
N LEU A 120 1.35 -1.68 8.74
CA LEU A 120 0.88 -0.60 7.87
C LEU A 120 1.99 0.44 7.64
N ALA A 121 2.72 0.83 8.69
CA ALA A 121 3.85 1.76 8.58
C ALA A 121 4.98 1.18 7.73
N SER A 122 5.30 -0.11 7.83
CA SER A 122 6.31 -0.77 6.98
C SER A 122 5.89 -0.80 5.50
N VAL A 123 4.60 -1.00 5.22
CA VAL A 123 4.06 -1.02 3.85
C VAL A 123 3.94 0.38 3.23
N PHE A 124 3.44 1.37 4.00
CA PHE A 124 3.08 2.71 3.51
C PHE A 124 4.03 3.83 3.94
N GLY A 125 4.76 3.68 5.04
CA GLY A 125 5.68 4.68 5.58
C GLY A 125 6.84 4.99 4.62
N GLY A 126 7.20 4.04 3.76
CA GLY A 126 8.12 4.27 2.65
C GLY A 126 7.56 5.20 1.56
N ARG A 127 6.23 5.39 1.44
CA ARG A 127 5.61 6.26 0.42
C ARG A 127 5.71 7.75 0.78
N VAL A 128 5.64 8.10 2.06
CA VAL A 128 5.88 9.50 2.52
C VAL A 128 7.31 9.95 2.21
N ALA A 129 8.25 9.02 2.20
CA ALA A 129 9.63 9.25 1.77
C ALA A 129 9.82 9.06 0.25
N GLN A 130 9.22 8.06 -0.39
CA GLN A 130 9.43 7.77 -1.81
C GLN A 130 8.68 8.69 -2.76
N ASP A 131 7.53 9.26 -2.38
CA ASP A 131 6.95 10.37 -3.16
C ASP A 131 7.80 11.64 -3.05
N LYS A 132 8.68 11.73 -2.03
CA LYS A 132 9.72 12.77 -1.92
C LYS A 132 11.05 12.40 -2.60
N VAL A 133 11.31 11.12 -2.90
CA VAL A 133 12.61 10.65 -3.43
C VAL A 133 12.50 10.17 -4.90
N GLN A 134 11.32 9.82 -5.40
CA GLN A 134 11.08 9.50 -6.83
C GLN A 134 10.94 10.74 -7.72
N ALA A 135 11.00 11.95 -7.15
CA ALA A 135 11.26 13.18 -7.91
C ALA A 135 12.76 13.37 -8.26
N GLY A 136 13.64 12.38 -8.02
CA GLY A 136 15.07 12.62 -8.13
C GLY A 136 15.93 11.41 -8.46
N VAL A 137 15.63 10.64 -9.50
CA VAL A 137 16.66 9.89 -10.23
C VAL A 137 16.31 9.80 -11.72
N VAL A 138 16.75 10.79 -12.52
CA VAL A 138 16.94 10.61 -13.97
C VAL A 138 18.41 10.77 -14.26
N GLN A 139 18.94 9.76 -14.96
CA GLN A 139 20.32 9.61 -15.38
C GLN A 139 20.77 10.75 -16.31
N LYS A 140 22.04 11.11 -16.22
CA LYS A 140 22.77 12.14 -17.00
C LYS A 140 22.66 11.92 -18.53
N GLU A 141 22.23 12.95 -19.28
CA GLU A 141 22.92 13.71 -20.37
C GLU A 141 21.93 14.62 -21.17
N PRO A 142 22.34 15.69 -21.91
CA PRO A 142 23.12 16.86 -21.55
C PRO A 142 22.35 18.22 -21.63
N GLU A 143 22.77 19.16 -20.77
CA GLU A 143 22.82 20.65 -20.87
C GLU A 143 21.60 21.53 -21.25
N ARG A 144 20.53 21.04 -21.89
CA ARG A 144 19.35 21.90 -22.20
C ARG A 144 18.24 21.84 -21.15
N GLY A 145 18.11 20.70 -20.46
CA GLY A 145 17.08 20.50 -19.42
C GLY A 145 17.44 21.08 -18.05
N GLN A 146 18.73 21.26 -17.72
CA GLN A 146 19.16 21.72 -16.39
C GLN A 146 18.65 23.13 -16.04
N ASN A 147 18.60 24.03 -17.03
CA ASN A 147 18.07 25.39 -16.85
C ASN A 147 16.56 25.39 -16.55
N VAL A 148 15.80 24.50 -17.19
CA VAL A 148 14.35 24.39 -17.00
C VAL A 148 14.04 23.87 -15.60
N PHE A 149 14.76 22.83 -15.14
CA PHE A 149 14.60 22.31 -13.78
C PHE A 149 15.02 23.31 -12.69
N GLN A 150 16.06 24.12 -12.93
CA GLN A 150 16.47 25.17 -11.99
C GLN A 150 15.42 26.30 -11.92
N GLN A 151 14.94 26.77 -13.07
CA GLN A 151 13.89 27.80 -13.15
C GLN A 151 12.58 27.34 -12.49
N ALA A 152 12.18 26.08 -12.70
CA ALA A 152 11.01 25.51 -12.04
C ALA A 152 11.16 25.48 -10.51
N ARG A 153 12.36 25.12 -10.01
CA ARG A 153 12.64 25.10 -8.57
C ARG A 153 12.64 26.50 -7.96
N ASP A 154 13.14 27.50 -8.69
CA ASP A 154 13.16 28.90 -8.25
C ASP A 154 11.75 29.50 -8.16
N HIS A 155 10.90 29.26 -9.16
CA HIS A 155 9.50 29.69 -9.14
C HIS A 155 8.72 29.02 -7.98
N TYR A 156 8.96 27.72 -7.74
CA TYR A 156 8.36 27.01 -6.61
C TYR A 156 8.78 27.58 -5.25
N ASN A 157 10.08 27.90 -5.07
CA ASN A 157 10.58 28.50 -3.83
C ASN A 157 10.00 29.90 -3.59
N ARG A 158 9.91 30.74 -4.63
CA ARG A 158 9.30 32.07 -4.54
C ARG A 158 7.82 32.01 -4.21
N ALA A 159 7.09 31.04 -4.77
CA ALA A 159 5.70 30.80 -4.43
C ALA A 159 5.54 30.44 -2.93
N LEU A 160 6.39 29.55 -2.39
CA LEU A 160 6.37 29.21 -0.96
C LEU A 160 6.68 30.40 -0.05
N GLU A 161 7.61 31.27 -0.47
CA GLU A 161 7.92 32.50 0.29
C GLU A 161 6.78 33.53 0.23
N ALA A 162 6.11 33.67 -0.91
CA ALA A 162 4.93 34.53 -1.07
C ALA A 162 3.77 34.03 -0.19
N GLN A 163 3.57 32.70 -0.14
CA GLN A 163 2.58 32.07 0.75
C GLN A 163 2.88 32.36 2.23
N ARG A 164 4.14 32.26 2.66
CA ARG A 164 4.55 32.58 4.04
C ARG A 164 4.35 34.05 4.40
N ARG A 165 4.47 34.94 3.41
CA ARG A 165 4.28 36.39 3.56
C ARG A 165 2.82 36.83 3.38
N GLY A 166 1.91 35.89 3.06
CA GLY A 166 0.49 36.18 2.82
C GLY A 166 0.21 36.91 1.50
N ASP A 167 1.17 36.95 0.58
CA ASP A 167 1.04 37.61 -0.72
C ASP A 167 0.52 36.61 -1.76
N TRP A 168 -0.80 36.52 -1.84
CA TRP A 168 -1.51 35.58 -2.70
C TRP A 168 -1.46 35.94 -4.19
N ALA A 169 -1.26 37.23 -4.52
CA ALA A 169 -1.13 37.67 -5.91
C ALA A 169 0.21 37.18 -6.48
N LEU A 170 1.31 37.40 -5.76
CA LEU A 170 2.63 36.92 -6.15
C LEU A 170 2.70 35.39 -6.20
N TYR A 171 2.05 34.71 -5.25
CA TYR A 171 1.92 33.25 -5.26
C TYR A 171 1.27 32.73 -6.56
N GLY A 172 0.13 33.30 -6.96
CA GLY A 172 -0.59 32.88 -8.16
C GLY A 172 0.21 33.09 -9.45
N GLU A 173 1.02 34.14 -9.51
CA GLU A 173 1.91 34.41 -10.65
C GLU A 173 3.05 33.40 -10.75
N GLU A 174 3.73 33.09 -9.63
CA GLU A 174 4.86 32.17 -9.63
C GLU A 174 4.42 30.72 -9.88
N ILE A 175 3.24 30.31 -9.42
CA ILE A 175 2.65 29.01 -9.77
C ILE A 175 2.26 28.92 -11.24
N ARG A 176 1.77 30.01 -11.87
CA ARG A 176 1.48 30.03 -13.30
C ARG A 176 2.76 29.89 -14.13
N LYS A 177 3.80 30.66 -13.80
CA LYS A 177 5.12 30.57 -14.45
C LYS A 177 5.73 29.18 -14.32
N LEU A 178 5.53 28.51 -13.18
CA LEU A 178 5.93 27.11 -12.99
C LEU A 178 5.17 26.17 -13.93
N GLY A 179 3.87 26.36 -14.10
CA GLY A 179 3.03 25.57 -15.01
C GLY A 179 3.37 25.77 -16.49
N ASP A 180 3.79 26.97 -16.88
CA ASP A 180 4.22 27.27 -18.26
C ASP A 180 5.60 26.66 -18.61
N LEU A 181 6.36 26.23 -17.59
CA LEU A 181 7.73 25.73 -17.73
C LEU A 181 7.83 24.18 -17.79
N LEU A 182 6.74 23.47 -17.48
CA LEU A 182 6.62 22.01 -17.39
C LEU A 182 5.79 21.44 -18.56
#